data_AF-A0A354AZK8-F1
#
_entry.id   AF-A0A354AZK8-F1
#
_cell.length_a   1.000
_cell.length_b   1.000
_cell.length_c   1.000
_cell.angle_alpha   90.00
_cell.angle_beta   90.00
_cell.angle_gamma   90.00
#
_symmetry.space_group_name_H-M   'P 1'
#
loop_
_entity.id
_entity.type
_entity.pdbx_description
1 polymer ?
#
loop_
_entity_poly.entity_id
_entity_poly.type
_entity_poly.pdbx_seq_one_letter_code
_entity_poly.pdbx_strand_id
1 'polypeptide(L)'
;MTYTAITFAPVQSFIHRSRKLRDLYGSSLLLSHLARALHDDAQAKLEAAGGFVISPAAVNSTRGVPNTLLIQGAYANGDAEQALLQAWRQALKACRDWLEDLPSKALPDRPGQWQPASWGPQEWEQGWGASWKACERHAWELFHGQGATIEAAEESLGLAKQRRAWEVPNWTGESSTLSSVEAIVRPEMAKKYDPRLPVTGAQKQEARDFLQVLRHQQNLGEAFAGEREEISLTELVKRLVTYRQVAPNAFGCKPEELGSILPERFERLSGRVDNSSKERPETIVWFMADGDELGQHIKNFRHQSQGEQSHGEHSQEASLRHEFSKAMRQWAQDLYKKVPEQMGAERATLVYAGGDDLLGALHETEPGQRDLRRDHLLDWLRRFPDLWRQSGLCKQNGQPLTASMGVVWADSSVPQREALQHTREAEASAKARGRDRFALRLLYASGNHLEWTCPWSWLDPILNAYRDREGRTNASVNAATANGKSPSWRHLAEDLVWLKERHAIGDGAPAKQAVNVAEGLLTAYFPGWSPDGPPEQGNPNRRLDHWLLDLGRVMAGLERWRDANNQFNHEATP
;
A
#
# COMPACT_ATOMS: atom_id res chain seq x y z
N MET A 1 -27.57 7.68 25.80
CA MET A 1 -26.59 8.06 24.77
C MET A 1 -26.31 6.82 23.94
N THR A 2 -26.28 6.91 22.62
CA THR A 2 -26.11 5.77 21.72
C THR A 2 -24.83 5.98 20.92
N TYR A 3 -24.08 4.91 20.70
CA TYR A 3 -22.91 4.91 19.82
C TYR A 3 -23.17 3.95 18.65
N THR A 4 -22.71 4.35 17.47
CA THR A 4 -22.77 3.53 16.26
C THR A 4 -21.34 3.28 15.76
N ALA A 5 -21.01 2.04 15.41
CA ALA A 5 -19.77 1.66 14.75
C ALA A 5 -20.11 1.04 13.38
N ILE A 6 -19.42 1.49 12.32
CA ILE A 6 -19.69 1.05 10.94
C ILE A 6 -18.38 0.72 10.24
N THR A 7 -18.43 -0.29 9.37
CA THR A 7 -17.38 -0.49 8.37
C THR A 7 -17.94 -1.19 7.14
N PHE A 8 -17.15 -1.31 6.08
CA PHE A 8 -17.51 -2.07 4.89
C PHE A 8 -16.34 -2.94 4.41
N ALA A 9 -16.66 -4.00 3.68
CA ALA A 9 -15.71 -4.95 3.10
C ALA A 9 -16.14 -5.33 1.67
N PRO A 10 -15.23 -5.90 0.86
CA PRO A 10 -13.83 -6.24 1.14
C PRO A 10 -12.84 -5.07 1.03
N VAL A 11 -11.91 -4.92 1.97
CA VAL A 11 -10.82 -3.91 1.87
C VAL A 11 -9.55 -4.52 1.31
N GLN A 12 -8.94 -5.45 2.05
CA GLN A 12 -7.63 -6.00 1.70
C GLN A 12 -7.67 -6.75 0.36
N SER A 13 -8.61 -7.66 0.16
CA SER A 13 -8.71 -8.38 -1.12
C SER A 13 -9.09 -7.46 -2.28
N PHE A 14 -9.76 -6.34 -2.04
CA PHE A 14 -9.97 -5.32 -3.08
C PHE A 14 -8.65 -4.66 -3.45
N ILE A 15 -7.86 -4.18 -2.49
CA ILE A 15 -6.54 -3.58 -2.73
C ILE A 15 -5.56 -4.57 -3.40
N HIS A 16 -5.56 -5.85 -3.01
CA HIS A 16 -4.58 -6.84 -3.48
C HIS A 16 -4.85 -7.32 -4.90
N ARG A 17 -6.08 -7.15 -5.41
CA ARG A 17 -6.46 -7.44 -6.81
C ARG A 17 -5.99 -6.32 -7.74
N SER A 18 -4.73 -5.92 -7.60
CA SER A 18 -4.10 -4.81 -8.32
C SER A 18 -2.62 -5.16 -8.53
N ARG A 19 -2.19 -5.36 -9.79
CA ARG A 19 -0.76 -5.64 -10.11
C ARG A 19 0.02 -4.41 -10.57
N LYS A 20 -0.63 -3.25 -10.70
CA LYS A 20 0.02 -1.99 -11.03
C LYS A 20 -0.14 -0.98 -9.91
N LEU A 21 0.84 -0.08 -9.76
CA LEU A 21 0.81 1.00 -8.77
C LEU A 21 -0.44 1.86 -8.95
N ARG A 22 -0.84 2.11 -10.20
CA ARG A 22 -2.07 2.82 -10.56
C ARG A 22 -3.34 2.15 -10.04
N ASP A 23 -3.52 0.85 -10.31
CA ASP A 23 -4.72 0.14 -9.87
C ASP A 23 -4.79 0.05 -8.35
N LEU A 24 -3.63 -0.10 -7.71
CA LEU A 24 -3.49 -0.08 -6.26
C LEU A 24 -3.91 1.27 -5.69
N TYR A 25 -3.46 2.35 -6.33
CA TYR A 25 -3.86 3.71 -5.98
C TYR A 25 -5.36 3.96 -6.17
N GLY A 26 -5.90 3.60 -7.33
CA GLY A 26 -7.34 3.70 -7.60
C GLY A 26 -8.18 2.88 -6.62
N SER A 27 -7.68 1.73 -6.17
CA SER A 27 -8.33 0.93 -5.12
C SER A 27 -8.38 1.68 -3.80
N SER A 28 -7.25 2.22 -3.34
CA SER A 28 -7.13 3.03 -2.12
C SER A 28 -8.03 4.28 -2.15
N LEU A 29 -8.06 4.96 -3.31
CA LEU A 29 -8.85 6.17 -3.50
C LEU A 29 -10.35 5.89 -3.49
N LEU A 30 -10.80 4.82 -4.16
CA LEU A 30 -12.19 4.36 -4.11
C LEU A 30 -12.63 4.06 -2.67
N LEU A 31 -11.84 3.28 -1.93
CA LEU A 31 -12.15 2.96 -0.53
C LEU A 31 -12.26 4.21 0.34
N SER A 32 -11.33 5.15 0.18
CA SER A 32 -11.35 6.40 0.94
C SER A 32 -12.54 7.29 0.55
N HIS A 33 -12.95 7.30 -0.73
CA HIS A 33 -14.15 7.98 -1.20
C HIS A 33 -15.44 7.40 -0.60
N LEU A 34 -15.57 6.08 -0.59
CA LEU A 34 -16.71 5.40 0.03
C LEU A 34 -16.79 5.69 1.54
N ALA A 35 -15.66 5.65 2.24
CA ALA A 35 -15.59 6.00 3.65
C ALA A 35 -15.94 7.46 3.92
N ARG A 36 -15.51 8.38 3.05
CA ARG A 36 -15.88 9.80 3.13
C ARG A 36 -17.38 10.01 2.94
N ALA A 37 -18.00 9.35 1.98
CA ALA A 37 -19.44 9.47 1.75
C ALA A 37 -20.26 9.02 2.97
N LEU A 38 -19.85 7.92 3.61
CA LEU A 38 -20.45 7.47 4.87
C LEU A 38 -20.27 8.50 5.99
N HIS A 39 -19.06 9.09 6.10
CA HIS A 39 -18.76 10.11 7.09
C HIS A 39 -19.66 11.34 6.89
N ASP A 40 -19.74 11.84 5.66
CA ASP A 40 -20.45 13.08 5.34
C ASP A 40 -21.98 12.91 5.53
N ASP A 41 -22.56 11.77 5.15
CA ASP A 41 -23.98 11.46 5.42
C ASP A 41 -24.27 11.33 6.91
N ALA A 42 -23.40 10.62 7.65
CA ALA A 42 -23.54 10.50 9.10
C ALA A 42 -23.47 11.87 9.78
N GLN A 43 -22.45 12.67 9.48
CA GLN A 43 -22.26 14.00 10.06
C GLN A 43 -23.49 14.89 9.81
N ALA A 44 -24.00 14.94 8.58
CA ALA A 44 -25.17 15.75 8.22
C ALA A 44 -26.44 15.35 8.99
N LYS A 45 -26.65 14.05 9.22
CA LYS A 45 -27.84 13.55 9.95
C LYS A 45 -27.72 13.72 11.47
N LEU A 46 -26.50 13.69 12.00
CA LEU A 46 -26.24 13.78 13.44
C LEU A 46 -26.30 15.20 13.98
N GLU A 47 -26.01 16.22 13.16
CA GLU A 47 -26.00 17.63 13.57
C GLU A 47 -27.30 18.07 14.25
N ALA A 48 -28.46 17.63 13.72
CA ALA A 48 -29.77 17.94 14.29
C ALA A 48 -30.03 17.27 15.66
N ALA A 49 -29.34 16.18 15.96
CA ALA A 49 -29.53 15.37 17.16
C ALA A 49 -28.44 15.63 18.23
N GLY A 50 -27.53 16.58 18.00
CA GLY A 50 -26.38 16.83 18.89
C GLY A 50 -25.35 15.68 18.90
N GLY A 51 -25.36 14.84 17.88
CA GLY A 51 -24.36 13.81 17.65
C GLY A 51 -23.21 14.30 16.77
N PHE A 52 -22.14 13.50 16.66
CA PHE A 52 -21.02 13.78 15.76
C PHE A 52 -20.23 12.51 15.44
N VAL A 53 -19.42 12.57 14.38
CA VAL A 53 -18.49 11.48 14.04
C VAL A 53 -17.23 11.57 14.91
N ILE A 54 -17.01 10.57 15.76
CA ILE A 54 -15.82 10.48 16.62
C ILE A 54 -14.58 10.18 15.78
N SER A 55 -14.64 9.20 14.88
CA SER A 55 -13.53 8.83 14.01
C SER A 55 -14.06 8.27 12.67
N PRO A 56 -13.44 8.58 11.52
CA PRO A 56 -12.38 9.55 11.33
C PRO A 56 -12.86 10.98 11.60
N ALA A 57 -12.07 11.79 12.30
CA ALA A 57 -12.37 13.18 12.55
C ALA A 57 -11.81 14.11 11.44
N ALA A 58 -12.42 15.29 11.28
CA ALA A 58 -11.96 16.36 10.39
C ALA A 58 -11.71 15.93 8.93
N VAL A 59 -12.68 15.27 8.31
CA VAL A 59 -12.58 14.81 6.91
C VAL A 59 -12.75 15.99 5.94
N ASN A 60 -11.64 16.60 5.54
CA ASN A 60 -11.59 17.68 4.54
C ASN A 60 -11.17 17.20 3.13
N SER A 61 -10.51 16.03 3.04
CA SER A 61 -10.00 15.43 1.81
C SER A 61 -10.45 13.98 1.68
N THR A 62 -10.60 13.55 0.43
CA THR A 62 -11.00 12.19 0.06
C THR A 62 -9.87 11.19 0.30
N ARG A 63 -8.60 11.61 0.37
CA ARG A 63 -7.47 10.69 0.55
C ARG A 63 -7.34 10.19 1.99
N GLY A 64 -7.05 8.89 2.12
CA GLY A 64 -6.64 8.27 3.38
C GLY A 64 -7.74 8.14 4.42
N VAL A 65 -9.01 8.32 4.04
CA VAL A 65 -10.12 8.19 5.00
C VAL A 65 -10.25 6.70 5.35
N PRO A 66 -10.10 6.32 6.63
CA PRO A 66 -10.19 4.92 7.03
C PRO A 66 -11.61 4.39 6.85
N ASN A 67 -11.75 3.11 6.55
CA ASN A 67 -13.03 2.46 6.26
C ASN A 67 -13.88 2.12 7.51
N THR A 68 -13.47 2.57 8.69
CA THR A 68 -14.17 2.32 9.96
C THR A 68 -14.60 3.65 10.57
N LEU A 69 -15.90 3.77 10.82
CA LEU A 69 -16.51 4.94 11.42
C LEU A 69 -16.96 4.62 12.85
N LEU A 70 -16.68 5.52 13.77
CA LEU A 70 -17.20 5.53 15.13
C LEU A 70 -17.97 6.83 15.34
N ILE A 71 -19.21 6.71 15.82
CA ILE A 71 -20.19 7.80 15.86
C ILE A 71 -20.75 7.93 17.27
N GLN A 72 -20.85 9.17 17.76
CA GLN A 72 -21.67 9.52 18.90
C GLN A 72 -23.06 9.91 18.40
N GLY A 73 -24.03 9.01 18.57
CA GLY A 73 -25.42 9.18 18.13
C GLY A 73 -25.96 7.92 17.46
N ALA A 74 -27.27 7.89 17.26
CA ALA A 74 -27.90 6.85 16.48
C ALA A 74 -27.79 7.19 14.99
N TYR A 75 -27.17 6.29 14.23
CA TYR A 75 -27.13 6.35 12.77
C TYR A 75 -27.63 5.02 12.21
N ALA A 76 -28.65 5.07 11.35
CA ALA A 76 -29.38 3.89 10.94
C ALA A 76 -28.63 3.07 9.88
N ASN A 77 -28.76 1.74 9.94
CA ASN A 77 -28.12 0.86 8.96
C ASN A 77 -28.54 1.17 7.51
N GLY A 78 -29.83 1.43 7.27
CA GLY A 78 -30.33 1.75 5.92
C GLY A 78 -29.80 3.08 5.37
N ASP A 79 -29.51 4.05 6.22
CA ASP A 79 -28.87 5.30 5.82
C ASP A 79 -27.43 5.05 5.34
N ALA A 80 -26.68 4.27 6.12
CA ALA A 80 -25.31 3.89 5.79
C ALA A 80 -25.24 3.06 4.51
N GLU A 81 -26.17 2.11 4.29
CA GLU A 81 -26.24 1.32 3.06
C GLU A 81 -26.49 2.22 1.84
N GLN A 82 -27.39 3.20 1.97
CA GLN A 82 -27.70 4.13 0.90
C GLN A 82 -26.52 5.05 0.58
N ALA A 83 -25.86 5.61 1.58
CA ALA A 83 -24.70 6.48 1.39
C ALA A 83 -23.54 5.73 0.69
N LEU A 84 -23.24 4.50 1.13
CA LEU A 84 -22.23 3.64 0.50
C LEU A 84 -22.59 3.33 -0.96
N LEU A 85 -23.84 2.91 -1.21
CA LEU A 85 -24.32 2.55 -2.54
C LEU A 85 -24.33 3.75 -3.49
N GLN A 86 -24.73 4.93 -3.03
CA GLN A 86 -24.77 6.15 -3.85
C GLN A 86 -23.36 6.57 -4.29
N ALA A 87 -22.40 6.57 -3.38
CA ALA A 87 -21.01 6.89 -3.70
C ALA A 87 -20.41 5.88 -4.70
N TRP A 88 -20.66 4.59 -4.50
CA TRP A 88 -20.22 3.57 -5.46
C TRP A 88 -20.88 3.72 -6.82
N ARG A 89 -22.20 3.96 -6.85
CA ARG A 89 -22.96 4.22 -8.09
C ARG A 89 -22.42 5.44 -8.83
N GLN A 90 -22.02 6.50 -8.13
CA GLN A 90 -21.42 7.67 -8.75
C GLN A 90 -20.10 7.33 -9.46
N ALA A 91 -19.20 6.62 -8.78
CA ALA A 91 -17.93 6.18 -9.36
C ALA A 91 -18.15 5.30 -10.60
N LEU A 92 -19.07 4.32 -10.52
CA LEU A 92 -19.45 3.49 -11.66
C LEU A 92 -20.06 4.30 -12.80
N LYS A 93 -20.96 5.23 -12.50
CA LYS A 93 -21.59 6.07 -13.52
C LYS A 93 -20.54 6.88 -14.27
N ALA A 94 -19.57 7.47 -13.58
CA ALA A 94 -18.49 8.22 -14.23
C ALA A 94 -17.65 7.36 -15.17
N CYS A 95 -17.30 6.13 -14.76
CA CYS A 95 -16.60 5.20 -15.65
C CYS A 95 -17.47 4.79 -16.85
N ARG A 96 -18.76 4.55 -16.63
CA ARG A 96 -19.72 4.19 -17.67
C ARG A 96 -19.90 5.32 -18.68
N ASP A 97 -20.17 6.54 -18.22
CA ASP A 97 -20.35 7.72 -19.07
C ASP A 97 -19.11 7.93 -19.96
N TRP A 98 -17.90 7.77 -19.41
CA TRP A 98 -16.67 7.87 -20.18
C TRP A 98 -16.52 6.75 -21.23
N LEU A 99 -16.92 5.51 -20.90
CA LEU A 99 -16.91 4.39 -21.86
C LEU A 99 -17.93 4.58 -22.99
N GLU A 100 -19.10 5.15 -22.68
CA GLU A 100 -20.15 5.47 -23.65
C GLU A 100 -19.73 6.62 -24.58
N ASP A 101 -18.91 7.56 -24.10
CA ASP A 101 -18.42 8.70 -24.87
C ASP A 101 -17.23 8.36 -25.81
N LEU A 102 -16.65 7.15 -25.71
CA LEU A 102 -15.52 6.75 -26.54
C LEU A 102 -15.85 6.87 -28.04
N PRO A 103 -15.26 7.83 -28.80
CA PRO A 103 -15.51 7.93 -30.22
C PRO A 103 -14.86 6.74 -30.92
N SER A 104 -15.63 5.96 -31.69
CA SER A 104 -15.13 4.82 -32.49
C SER A 104 -14.22 5.20 -33.67
N LYS A 105 -13.63 6.39 -33.68
CA LYS A 105 -13.02 7.00 -34.87
C LYS A 105 -11.67 6.42 -35.32
N ALA A 106 -11.24 5.26 -34.81
CA ALA A 106 -9.93 4.70 -35.15
C ALA A 106 -9.86 3.16 -35.22
N LEU A 107 -10.99 2.45 -35.36
CA LEU A 107 -10.93 1.04 -35.74
C LEU A 107 -11.11 0.95 -37.27
N PRO A 108 -10.19 0.28 -38.01
CA PRO A 108 -10.43 -0.02 -39.42
C PRO A 108 -11.75 -0.79 -39.54
N ASP A 109 -12.54 -0.47 -40.57
CA ASP A 109 -13.75 -1.24 -40.90
C ASP A 109 -13.39 -2.72 -41.07
N ARG A 110 -13.60 -3.50 -40.00
CA ARG A 110 -13.49 -4.95 -39.98
C ARG A 110 -14.87 -5.47 -39.63
N PRO A 111 -15.60 -6.09 -40.57
CA PRO A 111 -16.89 -6.67 -40.27
C PRO A 111 -16.75 -7.69 -39.12
N GLY A 112 -17.45 -7.44 -38.02
CA GLY A 112 -17.49 -8.32 -36.84
C GLY A 112 -16.70 -7.88 -35.61
N GLN A 113 -16.08 -6.69 -35.59
CA GLN A 113 -15.44 -6.16 -34.37
C GLN A 113 -16.40 -5.33 -33.50
N TRP A 114 -16.18 -5.34 -32.19
CA TRP A 114 -16.91 -4.52 -31.21
C TRP A 114 -16.72 -3.01 -31.52
N GLN A 115 -17.81 -2.29 -31.80
CA GLN A 115 -17.82 -0.84 -32.04
C GLN A 115 -18.69 -0.13 -30.98
N PRO A 116 -18.11 0.53 -29.96
CA PRO A 116 -18.89 1.19 -28.92
C PRO A 116 -19.78 2.32 -29.45
N ALA A 117 -19.34 3.09 -30.45
CA ALA A 117 -20.11 4.25 -30.92
C ALA A 117 -21.32 3.92 -31.82
N SER A 118 -21.60 2.64 -32.09
CA SER A 118 -22.84 2.22 -32.75
C SER A 118 -23.90 1.71 -31.78
N TRP A 119 -23.56 1.55 -30.49
CA TRP A 119 -24.50 1.11 -29.48
C TRP A 119 -25.34 2.29 -29.00
N GLY A 120 -26.65 2.23 -29.24
CA GLY A 120 -27.60 3.09 -28.57
C GLY A 120 -27.83 2.64 -27.11
N PRO A 121 -28.64 3.40 -26.34
CA PRO A 121 -28.94 3.09 -24.95
C PRO A 121 -29.49 1.67 -24.73
N GLN A 122 -30.21 1.12 -25.73
CA GLN A 122 -30.79 -0.21 -25.66
C GLN A 122 -29.74 -1.32 -25.83
N GLU A 123 -28.81 -1.22 -26.80
CA GLU A 123 -27.74 -2.20 -26.94
C GLU A 123 -26.80 -2.21 -25.73
N TRP A 124 -26.50 -1.03 -25.18
CA TRP A 124 -25.70 -0.93 -23.96
C TRP A 124 -26.34 -1.68 -22.79
N GLU A 125 -27.64 -1.46 -22.55
CA GLU A 125 -28.35 -2.13 -21.47
C GLU A 125 -28.45 -3.65 -21.69
N GLN A 126 -28.58 -4.11 -22.94
CA GLN A 126 -28.60 -5.54 -23.28
C GLN A 126 -27.24 -6.22 -23.08
N GLY A 127 -26.14 -5.54 -23.39
CA GLY A 127 -24.79 -6.03 -23.16
C GLY A 127 -24.36 -5.85 -21.70
N TRP A 128 -24.02 -4.60 -21.35
CA TRP A 128 -23.40 -4.21 -20.09
C TRP A 128 -24.37 -4.08 -18.90
N GLY A 129 -25.65 -3.82 -19.15
CA GLY A 129 -26.59 -3.43 -18.10
C GLY A 129 -26.62 -4.40 -16.91
N ALA A 130 -26.65 -5.70 -17.20
CA ALA A 130 -26.64 -6.74 -16.16
C ALA A 130 -25.32 -6.80 -15.39
N SER A 131 -24.17 -6.70 -16.05
CA SER A 131 -22.86 -6.81 -15.37
C SER A 131 -22.58 -5.61 -14.48
N TRP A 132 -22.88 -4.40 -14.95
CA TRP A 132 -22.73 -3.17 -14.18
C TRP A 132 -23.71 -3.09 -13.02
N LYS A 133 -24.97 -3.50 -13.19
CA LYS A 133 -25.95 -3.56 -12.09
C LYS A 133 -25.54 -4.55 -11.01
N ALA A 134 -24.96 -5.70 -11.37
CA ALA A 134 -24.45 -6.64 -10.37
C ALA A 134 -23.21 -6.09 -9.66
N CYS A 135 -22.30 -5.43 -10.39
CA CYS A 135 -21.15 -4.73 -9.80
C CYS A 135 -21.59 -3.65 -8.81
N GLU A 136 -22.64 -2.89 -9.15
CA GLU A 136 -23.22 -1.86 -8.26
C GLU A 136 -23.76 -2.47 -6.95
N ARG A 137 -24.49 -3.59 -7.04
CA ARG A 137 -25.21 -4.18 -5.90
C ARG A 137 -24.36 -5.04 -4.98
N HIS A 138 -23.34 -5.70 -5.53
CA HIS A 138 -22.64 -6.78 -4.83
C HIS A 138 -21.15 -6.50 -4.58
N ALA A 139 -20.65 -5.31 -4.94
CA ALA A 139 -19.24 -4.98 -4.70
C ALA A 139 -18.89 -4.86 -3.20
N TRP A 140 -19.86 -4.47 -2.36
CA TRP A 140 -19.60 -4.11 -0.96
C TRP A 140 -20.62 -4.74 -0.01
N GLU A 141 -20.15 -5.19 1.15
CA GLU A 141 -20.95 -5.54 2.32
C GLU A 141 -20.72 -4.49 3.40
N LEU A 142 -21.80 -3.92 3.93
CA LEU A 142 -21.77 -2.99 5.06
C LEU A 142 -21.98 -3.77 6.36
N PHE A 143 -21.22 -3.41 7.39
CA PHE A 143 -21.40 -3.88 8.75
C PHE A 143 -21.72 -2.72 9.67
N HIS A 144 -22.70 -2.94 10.54
CA HIS A 144 -23.23 -1.95 11.46
C HIS A 144 -23.35 -2.56 12.86
N GLY A 145 -22.98 -1.78 13.87
CA GLY A 145 -23.12 -2.13 15.28
C GLY A 145 -23.55 -0.92 16.10
N GLN A 146 -24.39 -1.15 17.11
CA GLN A 146 -24.89 -0.10 18.00
C GLN A 146 -24.82 -0.54 19.45
N GLY A 147 -24.56 0.41 20.34
CA GLY A 147 -24.46 0.15 21.78
C GLY A 147 -24.66 1.40 22.62
N ALA A 148 -24.89 1.19 23.92
CA ALA A 148 -24.95 2.27 24.90
C ALA A 148 -23.57 2.88 25.22
N THR A 149 -22.50 2.15 24.90
CA THR A 149 -21.10 2.55 25.04
C THR A 149 -20.36 2.33 23.72
N ILE A 150 -19.18 2.95 23.57
CA ILE A 150 -18.31 2.73 22.40
C ILE A 150 -17.93 1.26 22.27
N GLU A 151 -17.52 0.63 23.38
CA GLU A 151 -17.16 -0.79 23.45
C GLU A 151 -18.32 -1.70 23.00
N ALA A 152 -19.54 -1.44 23.48
CA ALA A 152 -20.70 -2.22 23.08
C ALA A 152 -21.02 -2.07 21.57
N ALA A 153 -20.81 -0.88 21.00
CA ALA A 153 -20.98 -0.66 19.56
C ALA A 153 -19.91 -1.40 18.73
N GLU A 154 -18.64 -1.37 19.17
CA GLU A 154 -17.51 -2.08 18.54
C GLU A 154 -17.69 -3.61 18.62
N GLU A 155 -18.13 -4.13 19.77
CA GLU A 155 -18.45 -5.55 19.94
C GLU A 155 -19.62 -5.98 19.05
N SER A 156 -20.70 -5.18 19.01
CA SER A 156 -21.83 -5.41 18.11
C SER A 156 -21.40 -5.44 16.64
N LEU A 157 -20.51 -4.54 16.23
CA LEU A 157 -19.94 -4.52 14.89
C LEU A 157 -19.09 -5.78 14.63
N GLY A 158 -18.30 -6.21 15.61
CA GLY A 158 -17.51 -7.44 15.56
C GLY A 158 -18.37 -8.69 15.34
N LEU A 159 -19.52 -8.77 16.00
CA LEU A 159 -20.50 -9.85 15.79
C LEU A 159 -21.16 -9.77 14.40
N ALA A 160 -21.50 -8.57 13.92
CA ALA A 160 -22.06 -8.38 12.59
C ALA A 160 -21.10 -8.88 11.48
N LYS A 161 -19.79 -8.64 11.63
CA LYS A 161 -18.73 -9.13 10.72
C LYS A 161 -18.67 -10.65 10.59
N GLN A 162 -19.16 -11.41 11.57
CA GLN A 162 -19.12 -12.87 11.53
C GLN A 162 -20.19 -13.48 10.60
N ARG A 163 -21.19 -12.71 10.18
CA ARG A 163 -22.35 -13.22 9.42
C ARG A 163 -22.01 -13.67 7.99
N ARG A 164 -20.90 -13.18 7.41
CA ARG A 164 -20.39 -13.54 6.07
C ARG A 164 -21.49 -13.63 5.00
N ALA A 165 -22.35 -12.61 4.91
CA ALA A 165 -23.51 -12.62 4.02
C ALA A 165 -23.18 -12.11 2.60
N TRP A 166 -21.89 -11.83 2.31
CA TRP A 166 -21.46 -11.31 1.03
C TRP A 166 -21.65 -12.29 -0.14
N GLU A 167 -22.35 -11.84 -1.18
CA GLU A 167 -22.49 -12.53 -2.46
C GLU A 167 -21.53 -11.93 -3.50
N VAL A 168 -20.75 -12.77 -4.17
CA VAL A 168 -19.84 -12.32 -5.24
C VAL A 168 -20.46 -12.64 -6.61
N PRO A 169 -20.61 -11.65 -7.51
CA PRO A 169 -20.98 -11.94 -8.89
C PRO A 169 -19.95 -12.85 -9.55
N ASN A 170 -20.40 -13.99 -10.05
CA ASN A 170 -19.56 -14.89 -10.82
C ASN A 170 -19.79 -14.69 -12.32
N TRP A 171 -18.72 -14.37 -13.05
CA TRP A 171 -18.78 -14.03 -14.46
C TRP A 171 -18.34 -15.21 -15.34
N THR A 172 -18.94 -15.33 -16.53
CA THR A 172 -18.53 -16.36 -17.50
C THR A 172 -17.40 -15.84 -18.40
N GLY A 173 -16.26 -16.54 -18.40
CA GLY A 173 -15.13 -16.23 -19.26
C GLY A 173 -13.79 -16.71 -18.72
N GLU A 174 -12.74 -16.48 -19.50
CA GLU A 174 -11.36 -16.66 -19.03
C GLU A 174 -11.05 -15.65 -17.92
N SER A 175 -10.19 -16.03 -16.98
CA SER A 175 -9.83 -15.18 -15.84
C SER A 175 -8.88 -14.06 -16.25
N SER A 176 -8.99 -12.91 -15.59
CA SER A 176 -8.13 -11.76 -15.86
C SER A 176 -6.65 -12.10 -15.58
N THR A 177 -5.77 -11.47 -16.34
CA THR A 177 -4.32 -11.61 -16.17
C THR A 177 -3.80 -10.92 -14.92
N LEU A 178 -4.61 -10.10 -14.21
CA LEU A 178 -4.21 -9.35 -13.02
C LEU A 178 -4.62 -10.06 -11.71
N SER A 179 -5.91 -10.25 -11.44
CA SER A 179 -6.33 -10.96 -10.24
C SER A 179 -6.31 -12.48 -10.42
N SER A 180 -6.56 -12.96 -11.65
CA SER A 180 -6.81 -14.37 -11.96
C SER A 180 -7.99 -14.96 -11.17
N VAL A 181 -8.91 -14.09 -10.73
CA VAL A 181 -10.11 -14.45 -9.94
C VAL A 181 -11.38 -14.08 -10.69
N GLU A 182 -11.42 -12.90 -11.32
CA GLU A 182 -12.58 -12.43 -12.06
C GLU A 182 -12.41 -12.65 -13.55
N ALA A 183 -13.51 -12.86 -14.28
CA ALA A 183 -13.45 -12.98 -15.74
C ALA A 183 -12.96 -11.69 -16.40
N ILE A 184 -12.34 -11.82 -17.56
CA ILE A 184 -11.97 -10.70 -18.42
C ILE A 184 -13.23 -9.90 -18.76
N VAL A 185 -13.12 -8.58 -18.65
CA VAL A 185 -14.22 -7.65 -18.90
C VAL A 185 -14.63 -7.71 -20.36
N ARG A 186 -15.93 -7.92 -20.60
CA ARG A 186 -16.56 -7.90 -21.91
C ARG A 186 -18.05 -7.58 -21.76
N PRO A 187 -18.69 -6.94 -22.76
CA PRO A 187 -20.07 -6.52 -22.65
C PRO A 187 -21.01 -7.61 -22.18
N GLU A 188 -21.00 -8.76 -22.85
CA GLU A 188 -21.96 -9.83 -22.59
C GLU A 188 -21.49 -10.82 -21.50
N MET A 189 -20.66 -10.37 -20.54
CA MET A 189 -20.11 -11.24 -19.47
C MET A 189 -21.15 -11.73 -18.46
N ALA A 190 -22.30 -11.05 -18.37
CA ALA A 190 -23.41 -11.43 -17.51
C ALA A 190 -24.34 -12.49 -18.12
N LYS A 191 -24.22 -12.78 -19.44
CA LYS A 191 -25.01 -13.85 -20.06
C LYS A 191 -24.62 -15.19 -19.43
N LYS A 192 -25.63 -15.97 -19.03
CA LYS A 192 -25.44 -17.30 -18.44
C LYS A 192 -25.12 -18.31 -19.54
N TYR A 193 -24.00 -18.99 -19.41
CA TYR A 193 -23.59 -20.09 -20.29
C TYR A 193 -23.49 -21.37 -19.46
N ASP A 194 -23.63 -22.53 -20.10
CA ASP A 194 -23.33 -23.81 -19.44
C ASP A 194 -21.82 -23.83 -19.10
N PRO A 195 -21.44 -23.91 -17.80
CA PRO A 195 -20.05 -23.85 -17.38
C PRO A 195 -19.22 -25.06 -17.86
N ARG A 196 -19.87 -26.12 -18.36
CA ARG A 196 -19.19 -27.30 -18.93
C ARG A 196 -18.75 -27.07 -20.37
N LEU A 197 -19.28 -26.06 -21.03
CA LEU A 197 -18.90 -25.72 -22.40
C LEU A 197 -17.69 -24.78 -22.39
N PRO A 198 -16.73 -24.97 -23.31
CA PRO A 198 -15.57 -24.10 -23.39
C PRO A 198 -15.99 -22.68 -23.77
N VAL A 199 -15.22 -21.71 -23.30
CA VAL A 199 -15.35 -20.31 -23.74
C VAL A 199 -15.23 -20.27 -25.27
N THR A 200 -16.22 -19.68 -25.93
CA THR A 200 -16.31 -19.68 -27.40
C THR A 200 -15.30 -18.71 -28.00
N GLY A 201 -14.90 -18.95 -29.26
CA GLY A 201 -14.04 -18.01 -29.99
C GLY A 201 -14.61 -16.60 -30.08
N ALA A 202 -15.95 -16.48 -30.14
CA ALA A 202 -16.65 -15.20 -30.13
C ALA A 202 -16.45 -14.43 -28.81
N GLN A 203 -16.53 -15.10 -27.65
CA GLN A 203 -16.31 -14.46 -26.35
C GLN A 203 -14.88 -13.94 -26.19
N LYS A 204 -13.89 -14.69 -26.68
CA LYS A 204 -12.48 -14.25 -26.67
C LYS A 204 -12.26 -13.06 -27.60
N GLN A 205 -12.89 -13.07 -28.77
CA GLN A 205 -12.79 -11.97 -29.72
C GLN A 205 -13.45 -10.70 -29.18
N GLU A 206 -14.63 -10.81 -28.55
CA GLU A 206 -15.34 -9.71 -27.89
C GLU A 206 -14.45 -9.03 -26.83
N ALA A 207 -13.83 -9.81 -25.95
CA ALA A 207 -12.93 -9.27 -24.91
C ALA A 207 -11.69 -8.60 -25.52
N ARG A 208 -11.08 -9.19 -26.55
CA ARG A 208 -9.91 -8.63 -27.24
C ARG A 208 -10.23 -7.32 -27.94
N ASP A 209 -11.33 -7.26 -28.66
CA ASP A 209 -11.76 -6.05 -29.37
C ASP A 209 -12.03 -4.92 -28.38
N PHE A 210 -12.72 -5.21 -27.27
CA PHE A 210 -12.95 -4.25 -26.19
C PHE A 210 -11.65 -3.68 -25.62
N LEU A 211 -10.72 -4.54 -25.23
CA LEU A 211 -9.43 -4.11 -24.68
C LEU A 211 -8.59 -3.38 -25.72
N GLN A 212 -8.67 -3.75 -26.99
CA GLN A 212 -7.98 -3.05 -28.08
C GLN A 212 -8.48 -1.61 -28.21
N VAL A 213 -9.79 -1.37 -28.12
CA VAL A 213 -10.33 -0.01 -28.10
C VAL A 213 -9.75 0.80 -26.95
N LEU A 214 -9.71 0.26 -25.74
CA LEU A 214 -9.16 0.95 -24.57
C LEU A 214 -7.67 1.27 -24.73
N ARG A 215 -6.89 0.35 -25.30
CA ARG A 215 -5.44 0.53 -25.53
C ARG A 215 -5.12 1.64 -26.51
N HIS A 216 -6.00 1.90 -27.49
CA HIS A 216 -5.79 2.92 -28.52
C HIS A 216 -6.36 4.30 -28.16
N GLN A 217 -6.85 4.50 -26.93
CA GLN A 217 -7.37 5.78 -26.46
C GLN A 217 -6.24 6.79 -26.21
N GLN A 218 -5.96 7.61 -27.23
CA GLN A 218 -4.93 8.67 -27.15
C GLN A 218 -5.32 9.80 -26.19
N ASN A 219 -6.62 10.02 -25.96
CA ASN A 219 -7.09 11.05 -25.04
C ASN A 219 -6.68 10.78 -23.59
N LEU A 220 -6.44 9.52 -23.20
CA LEU A 220 -6.00 9.19 -21.85
C LEU A 220 -4.58 9.67 -21.52
N GLY A 221 -3.80 10.12 -22.51
CA GLY A 221 -2.43 10.58 -22.36
C GLY A 221 -1.40 9.46 -22.20
N GLU A 222 -1.83 8.20 -22.02
CA GLU A 222 -0.95 7.05 -21.86
C GLU A 222 -1.66 5.73 -22.23
N ALA A 223 -0.88 4.66 -22.37
CA ALA A 223 -1.41 3.33 -22.65
C ALA A 223 -2.26 2.83 -21.46
N PHE A 224 -3.54 2.54 -21.72
CA PHE A 224 -4.46 2.00 -20.71
C PHE A 224 -4.05 0.61 -20.19
N ALA A 225 -3.55 -0.25 -21.08
CA ALA A 225 -3.13 -1.61 -20.77
C ALA A 225 -2.01 -2.06 -21.70
N GLY A 226 -1.17 -3.00 -21.25
CA GLY A 226 -0.15 -3.63 -22.11
C GLY A 226 -0.77 -4.58 -23.15
N GLU A 227 -0.01 -4.96 -24.18
CA GLU A 227 -0.50 -5.79 -25.30
C GLU A 227 -1.11 -7.14 -24.88
N ARG A 228 -0.59 -7.72 -23.78
CA ARG A 228 -1.05 -9.01 -23.23
C ARG A 228 -1.88 -8.87 -21.96
N GLU A 229 -2.17 -7.64 -21.56
CA GLU A 229 -2.87 -7.38 -20.32
C GLU A 229 -4.38 -7.45 -20.54
N GLU A 230 -5.01 -8.42 -19.88
CA GLU A 230 -6.45 -8.63 -19.86
C GLU A 230 -6.97 -8.40 -18.44
N ILE A 231 -7.98 -7.53 -18.30
CA ILE A 231 -8.44 -7.03 -17.01
C ILE A 231 -9.91 -7.38 -16.78
N SER A 232 -10.32 -7.45 -15.52
CA SER A 232 -11.72 -7.62 -15.09
C SER A 232 -12.47 -6.30 -15.00
N LEU A 233 -13.79 -6.36 -14.78
CA LEU A 233 -14.63 -5.18 -14.61
C LEU A 233 -14.19 -4.35 -13.38
N THR A 234 -13.83 -5.01 -12.29
CA THR A 234 -13.36 -4.32 -11.07
C THR A 234 -12.01 -3.63 -11.32
N GLU A 235 -11.09 -4.30 -12.02
CA GLU A 235 -9.79 -3.74 -12.40
C GLU A 235 -9.94 -2.57 -13.39
N LEU A 236 -10.89 -2.65 -14.33
CA LEU A 236 -11.26 -1.56 -15.23
C LEU A 236 -11.69 -0.32 -14.44
N VAL A 237 -12.62 -0.46 -13.50
CA VAL A 237 -13.10 0.67 -12.68
C VAL A 237 -11.96 1.27 -11.85
N LYS A 238 -11.18 0.44 -11.15
CA LYS A 238 -10.01 0.90 -10.36
C LYS A 238 -9.02 1.70 -11.19
N ARG A 239 -8.79 1.30 -12.44
CA ARG A 239 -7.89 2.02 -13.33
C ARG A 239 -8.52 3.31 -13.85
N LEU A 240 -9.75 3.24 -14.34
CA LEU A 240 -10.45 4.39 -14.94
C LEU A 240 -10.53 5.59 -14.00
N VAL A 241 -10.86 5.37 -12.72
CA VAL A 241 -10.98 6.46 -11.74
C VAL A 241 -9.66 7.21 -11.46
N THR A 242 -8.52 6.71 -11.95
CA THR A 242 -7.23 7.42 -11.81
C THR A 242 -6.94 8.39 -12.94
N TYR A 243 -7.74 8.37 -14.02
CA TYR A 243 -7.58 9.30 -15.14
C TYR A 243 -8.26 10.63 -14.86
N ARG A 244 -7.58 11.73 -15.19
CA ARG A 244 -8.08 13.11 -15.01
C ARG A 244 -9.42 13.39 -15.69
N GLN A 245 -9.79 12.62 -16.72
CA GLN A 245 -11.07 12.72 -17.44
C GLN A 245 -12.24 12.07 -16.68
N VAL A 246 -11.95 11.08 -15.84
CA VAL A 246 -12.97 10.29 -15.14
C VAL A 246 -13.06 10.70 -13.67
N ALA A 247 -11.92 11.00 -13.05
CA ALA A 247 -11.80 11.28 -11.62
C ALA A 247 -12.74 12.39 -11.10
N PRO A 248 -12.91 13.55 -11.77
CA PRO A 248 -13.83 14.60 -11.30
C PRO A 248 -15.26 14.10 -11.08
N ASN A 249 -15.79 13.40 -12.07
CA ASN A 249 -17.15 12.87 -12.03
C ASN A 249 -17.25 11.70 -11.05
N ALA A 250 -16.22 10.85 -11.00
CA ALA A 250 -16.19 9.68 -10.12
C ALA A 250 -16.17 10.05 -8.63
N PHE A 251 -15.49 11.14 -8.27
CA PHE A 251 -15.33 11.56 -6.88
C PHE A 251 -16.13 12.80 -6.49
N GLY A 252 -16.86 13.41 -7.43
CA GLY A 252 -17.65 14.62 -7.20
C GLY A 252 -16.78 15.84 -6.85
N CYS A 253 -15.54 15.86 -7.34
CA CYS A 253 -14.58 16.92 -7.05
C CYS A 253 -14.37 17.82 -8.28
N LYS A 254 -13.97 19.07 -8.05
CA LYS A 254 -13.68 19.99 -9.15
C LYS A 254 -12.31 19.67 -9.79
N PRO A 255 -12.07 20.02 -11.06
CA PRO A 255 -10.78 19.77 -11.72
C PRO A 255 -9.58 20.36 -10.97
N GLU A 256 -9.73 21.52 -10.34
CA GLU A 256 -8.70 22.17 -9.51
C GLU A 256 -8.35 21.39 -8.24
N GLU A 257 -9.24 20.54 -7.74
CA GLU A 257 -9.03 19.69 -6.56
C GLU A 257 -8.28 18.40 -6.92
N LEU A 258 -8.19 18.05 -8.21
CA LEU A 258 -7.57 16.81 -8.67
C LEU A 258 -6.10 16.68 -8.27
N GLY A 259 -5.32 17.77 -8.26
CA GLY A 259 -3.91 17.71 -7.85
C GLY A 259 -3.74 17.27 -6.39
N SER A 260 -4.77 17.48 -5.56
CA SER A 260 -4.81 17.00 -4.18
C SER A 260 -5.26 15.54 -4.04
N ILE A 261 -5.75 14.93 -5.13
CA ILE A 261 -6.38 13.58 -5.17
C ILE A 261 -5.61 12.61 -6.06
N LEU A 262 -5.00 13.05 -7.16
CA LEU A 262 -4.13 12.27 -8.04
C LEU A 262 -2.67 12.72 -7.90
N PRO A 263 -1.70 11.80 -7.76
CA PRO A 263 -0.29 12.18 -7.65
C PRO A 263 0.30 12.59 -9.00
N GLU A 264 1.23 13.54 -9.00
CA GLU A 264 1.92 14.03 -10.20
C GLU A 264 2.61 12.91 -11.00
N ARG A 265 3.01 11.82 -10.35
CA ARG A 265 3.70 10.71 -11.02
C ARG A 265 2.88 10.07 -12.12
N PHE A 266 1.57 9.85 -11.91
CA PHE A 266 0.73 9.28 -12.96
C PHE A 266 0.66 10.20 -14.18
N GLU A 267 0.95 11.49 -14.00
CA GLU A 267 1.03 12.50 -15.07
C GLU A 267 2.42 12.53 -15.70
N ARG A 268 3.51 12.40 -14.93
CA ARG A 268 4.88 12.36 -15.49
C ARG A 268 5.14 11.13 -16.36
N LEU A 269 4.54 9.99 -16.01
CA LEU A 269 4.56 8.76 -16.82
C LEU A 269 3.80 8.90 -18.15
N SER A 270 2.90 9.89 -18.26
CA SER A 270 2.13 10.17 -19.48
C SER A 270 2.88 11.08 -20.49
N GLY A 271 4.11 11.51 -20.17
CA GLY A 271 4.81 12.58 -20.90
C GLY A 271 5.91 12.19 -21.90
N ARG A 272 6.31 10.92 -22.00
CA ARG A 272 7.34 10.46 -22.96
C ARG A 272 7.05 9.06 -23.48
N VAL A 273 6.19 8.97 -24.50
CA VAL A 273 6.08 7.76 -25.33
C VAL A 273 6.91 7.98 -26.58
N ASP A 274 8.24 7.85 -26.45
CA ASP A 274 9.07 7.60 -27.64
C ASP A 274 9.05 6.09 -27.89
N ASN A 275 8.37 5.70 -28.97
CA ASN A 275 8.11 4.33 -29.44
C ASN A 275 9.37 3.50 -29.80
N SER A 276 10.56 3.88 -29.34
CA SER A 276 11.82 3.25 -29.74
C SER A 276 12.53 2.48 -28.64
N SER A 277 12.14 2.63 -27.37
CA SER A 277 12.83 1.93 -26.29
C SER A 277 12.07 0.67 -25.87
N LYS A 278 12.74 -0.48 -25.94
CA LYS A 278 12.34 -1.68 -25.19
C LYS A 278 12.47 -1.34 -23.70
N GLU A 279 11.45 -0.71 -23.13
CA GLU A 279 11.47 -0.29 -21.73
C GLU A 279 11.70 -1.51 -20.84
N ARG A 280 12.74 -1.42 -20.01
CA ARG A 280 12.98 -2.41 -18.96
C ARG A 280 12.01 -2.15 -17.82
N PRO A 281 11.54 -3.19 -17.12
CA PRO A 281 10.63 -3.00 -16.00
C PRO A 281 11.30 -2.19 -14.89
N GLU A 282 10.51 -1.29 -14.30
CA GLU A 282 10.89 -0.34 -13.28
C GLU A 282 11.41 -1.01 -12.01
N THR A 283 12.47 -0.48 -11.40
CA THR A 283 12.88 -0.88 -10.05
C THR A 283 12.01 -0.16 -9.02
N ILE A 284 11.31 -0.92 -8.18
CA ILE A 284 10.43 -0.38 -7.15
C ILE A 284 10.81 -0.94 -5.77
N VAL A 285 10.83 -0.07 -4.77
CA VAL A 285 10.94 -0.43 -3.37
C VAL A 285 9.60 -0.14 -2.70
N TRP A 286 8.90 -1.19 -2.30
CA TRP A 286 7.63 -1.08 -1.58
C TRP A 286 7.89 -0.90 -0.10
N PHE A 287 7.11 -0.02 0.54
CA PHE A 287 7.12 0.11 1.99
C PHE A 287 5.69 0.17 2.53
N MET A 288 5.48 -0.47 3.67
CA MET A 288 4.24 -0.40 4.43
C MET A 288 4.60 -0.26 5.89
N ALA A 289 4.01 0.70 6.58
CA ALA A 289 4.16 0.83 8.03
C ALA A 289 2.81 0.90 8.72
N ASP A 290 2.79 0.51 9.98
CA ASP A 290 1.61 0.47 10.82
C ASP A 290 2.02 0.82 12.26
N GLY A 291 1.18 1.59 12.94
CA GLY A 291 1.45 2.05 14.30
C GLY A 291 1.39 0.90 15.31
N ASP A 292 2.34 0.91 16.24
CA ASP A 292 2.48 -0.16 17.21
C ASP A 292 1.48 0.00 18.37
N GLU A 293 0.59 -0.99 18.52
CA GLU A 293 -0.35 -1.11 19.65
C GLU A 293 -1.32 0.08 19.82
N LEU A 294 -1.64 0.80 18.75
CA LEU A 294 -2.54 1.95 18.80
C LEU A 294 -3.94 1.62 19.33
N GLY A 295 -4.46 0.43 19.03
CA GLY A 295 -5.71 -0.04 19.62
C GLY A 295 -5.65 -0.16 21.15
N GLN A 296 -4.49 -0.53 21.73
CA GLN A 296 -4.31 -0.54 23.19
C GLN A 296 -4.19 0.89 23.73
N HIS A 297 -3.52 1.79 23.01
CA HIS A 297 -3.45 3.20 23.35
C HIS A 297 -4.85 3.83 23.42
N ILE A 298 -5.68 3.60 22.40
CA ILE A 298 -7.07 4.08 22.34
C ILE A 298 -7.91 3.53 23.50
N LYS A 299 -7.73 2.25 23.87
CA LYS A 299 -8.40 1.66 25.04
C LYS A 299 -8.00 2.34 26.36
N ASN A 300 -6.77 2.83 26.48
CA ASN A 300 -6.30 3.50 27.69
C ASN A 300 -6.94 4.90 27.91
N PHE A 301 -7.54 5.52 26.88
CA PHE A 301 -8.32 6.76 27.08
C PHE A 301 -9.46 6.59 28.08
N ARG A 302 -10.00 5.37 28.19
CA ARG A 302 -11.01 5.02 29.21
C ARG A 302 -10.48 5.12 30.63
N HIS A 303 -9.23 4.71 30.87
CA HIS A 303 -8.64 4.79 32.21
C HIS A 303 -8.30 6.23 32.60
N GLN A 304 -7.97 7.07 31.61
CA GLN A 304 -7.73 8.50 31.82
C GLN A 304 -9.02 9.26 32.14
N SER A 305 -10.18 8.83 31.60
CA SER A 305 -11.49 9.43 31.91
C SER A 305 -12.11 8.96 33.24
N GLN A 306 -11.56 7.94 33.91
CA GLN A 306 -12.03 7.45 35.21
C GLN A 306 -11.47 8.23 36.42
N GLY A 307 -10.50 9.12 36.21
CA GLY A 307 -9.85 9.91 37.28
C GLY A 307 -10.65 11.13 37.76
N GLU A 308 -11.73 11.51 37.07
CA GLU A 308 -12.53 12.70 37.38
C GLU A 308 -13.97 12.29 37.71
N GLN A 309 -14.35 12.33 38.99
CA GLN A 309 -15.73 12.08 39.44
C GLN A 309 -16.68 13.14 38.87
N SER A 310 -17.46 12.82 37.83
CA SER A 310 -18.84 13.31 37.61
C SER A 310 -19.43 12.77 36.30
N HIS A 311 -20.73 12.43 36.34
CA HIS A 311 -21.77 12.25 35.29
C HIS A 311 -21.49 12.36 33.74
N GLY A 312 -20.27 12.21 33.23
CA GLY A 312 -19.91 12.49 31.82
C GLY A 312 -18.81 11.62 31.20
N GLU A 313 -18.38 10.53 31.83
CA GLU A 313 -17.24 9.68 31.42
C GLU A 313 -17.26 9.26 29.92
N HIS A 314 -18.43 8.93 29.40
CA HIS A 314 -18.59 8.44 28.02
C HIS A 314 -18.47 9.58 26.98
N SER A 315 -18.77 10.82 27.39
CA SER A 315 -18.54 12.00 26.55
C SER A 315 -17.06 12.38 26.52
N GLN A 316 -16.30 12.12 27.59
CA GLN A 316 -14.88 12.42 27.65
C GLN A 316 -14.05 11.45 26.80
N GLU A 317 -14.36 10.14 26.85
CA GLU A 317 -13.71 9.14 25.98
C GLU A 317 -13.92 9.46 24.49
N ALA A 318 -15.15 9.81 24.10
CA ALA A 318 -15.48 10.19 22.73
C ALA A 318 -14.67 11.41 22.27
N SER A 319 -14.54 12.44 23.10
CA SER A 319 -13.72 13.63 22.81
C SER A 319 -12.24 13.32 22.67
N LEU A 320 -11.66 12.49 23.56
CA LEU A 320 -10.26 12.07 23.48
C LEU A 320 -9.97 11.29 22.19
N ARG A 321 -10.84 10.34 21.84
CA ARG A 321 -10.75 9.59 20.58
C ARG A 321 -10.88 10.51 19.36
N HIS A 322 -11.75 11.51 19.42
CA HIS A 322 -11.93 12.48 18.34
C HIS A 322 -10.69 13.34 18.11
N GLU A 323 -10.10 13.91 19.17
CA GLU A 323 -8.88 14.71 19.05
C GLU A 323 -7.69 13.87 18.57
N PHE A 324 -7.57 12.62 19.04
CA PHE A 324 -6.57 11.68 18.54
C PHE A 324 -6.75 11.40 17.04
N SER A 325 -7.98 11.08 16.62
CA SER A 325 -8.32 10.83 15.21
C SER A 325 -8.02 12.04 14.34
N LYS A 326 -8.33 13.25 14.81
CA LYS A 326 -8.08 14.51 14.12
C LYS A 326 -6.59 14.78 13.93
N ALA A 327 -5.78 14.59 14.98
CA ALA A 327 -4.33 14.73 14.91
C ALA A 327 -3.74 13.74 13.90
N MET A 328 -4.19 12.47 13.93
CA MET A 328 -3.77 11.45 12.99
C MET A 328 -4.10 11.79 11.54
N ARG A 329 -5.33 12.23 11.29
CA ARG A 329 -5.79 12.60 9.94
C ARG A 329 -5.01 13.79 9.38
N GLN A 330 -4.77 14.82 10.19
CA GLN A 330 -3.97 15.98 9.76
C GLN A 330 -2.53 15.58 9.44
N TRP A 331 -1.91 14.74 10.28
CA TRP A 331 -0.57 14.22 10.03
C TRP A 331 -0.52 13.38 8.74
N ALA A 332 -1.42 12.40 8.59
CA ALA A 332 -1.47 11.50 7.44
C ALA A 332 -1.72 12.25 6.13
N GLN A 333 -2.56 13.29 6.15
CA GLN A 333 -2.83 14.13 4.99
C GLN A 333 -1.56 14.84 4.50
N ASP A 334 -0.74 15.35 5.41
CA ASP A 334 0.52 16.02 5.06
C ASP A 334 1.54 15.07 4.42
N LEU A 335 1.49 13.77 4.73
CA LEU A 335 2.45 12.78 4.21
C LEU A 335 2.42 12.68 2.69
N TYR A 336 1.25 12.84 2.06
CA TYR A 336 1.12 12.80 0.61
C TYR A 336 1.95 13.87 -0.11
N LYS A 337 2.27 14.96 0.59
CA LYS A 337 3.15 16.03 0.11
C LYS A 337 4.59 15.86 0.65
N LYS A 338 4.74 15.65 1.95
CA LYS A 338 6.04 15.58 2.63
C LYS A 338 6.91 14.41 2.15
N VAL A 339 6.33 13.23 1.91
CA VAL A 339 7.11 12.05 1.50
C VAL A 339 7.75 12.25 0.12
N PRO A 340 7.01 12.63 -0.94
CA PRO A 340 7.63 12.99 -2.21
C PRO A 340 8.66 14.12 -2.10
N GLU A 341 8.36 15.20 -1.38
CA GLU A 341 9.28 16.33 -1.21
C GLU A 341 10.62 15.92 -0.57
N GLN A 342 10.57 15.11 0.48
CA GLN A 342 11.77 14.64 1.17
C GLN A 342 12.61 13.71 0.29
N MET A 343 11.97 12.85 -0.51
CA MET A 343 12.68 11.88 -1.36
C MET A 343 13.16 12.45 -2.70
N GLY A 344 12.90 13.74 -2.96
CA GLY A 344 12.93 14.33 -4.29
C GLY A 344 11.63 13.98 -5.00
N ALA A 345 10.86 15.02 -5.38
CA ALA A 345 9.43 14.94 -5.76
C ALA A 345 9.04 13.87 -6.81
N GLU A 346 10.02 13.26 -7.47
CA GLU A 346 9.86 12.29 -8.55
C GLU A 346 10.22 10.85 -8.16
N ARG A 347 10.69 10.58 -6.93
CA ARG A 347 11.11 9.23 -6.48
C ARG A 347 10.19 8.60 -5.42
N ALA A 348 9.30 9.42 -4.86
CA ALA A 348 8.25 9.16 -3.88
C ALA A 348 6.83 8.98 -4.45
N THR A 349 6.13 7.86 -4.24
CA THR A 349 4.65 7.85 -4.32
C THR A 349 4.03 7.24 -3.08
N LEU A 350 3.26 8.04 -2.34
CA LEU A 350 2.42 7.56 -1.26
C LEU A 350 1.06 7.11 -1.82
N VAL A 351 0.73 5.83 -1.63
CA VAL A 351 -0.48 5.20 -2.14
C VAL A 351 -1.65 5.38 -1.18
N TYR A 352 -1.36 5.22 0.11
CA TYR A 352 -2.34 5.30 1.17
C TYR A 352 -1.69 5.76 2.47
N ALA A 353 -2.40 6.60 3.22
CA ALA A 353 -2.07 7.01 4.59
C ALA A 353 -3.38 7.19 5.36
N GLY A 354 -3.76 6.17 6.12
CA GLY A 354 -5.06 6.04 6.79
C GLY A 354 -5.17 6.67 8.17
N GLY A 355 -4.10 7.32 8.62
CA GLY A 355 -3.84 7.52 10.03
C GLY A 355 -2.53 6.83 10.31
N ASP A 356 -2.57 5.66 10.96
CA ASP A 356 -1.40 4.90 11.40
C ASP A 356 -0.82 3.94 10.38
N ASP A 357 -1.67 3.49 9.46
CA ASP A 357 -1.31 2.59 8.37
C ASP A 357 -0.93 3.39 7.12
N LEU A 358 0.25 3.10 6.58
CA LEU A 358 0.77 3.76 5.39
C LEU A 358 1.30 2.74 4.39
N LEU A 359 1.11 3.04 3.10
CA LEU A 359 1.60 2.26 1.98
C LEU A 359 2.15 3.20 0.93
N GLY A 360 3.37 2.94 0.47
CA GLY A 360 3.98 3.69 -0.60
C GLY A 360 5.06 2.91 -1.33
N ALA A 361 5.65 3.59 -2.31
CA ALA A 361 6.71 3.06 -3.13
C ALA A 361 7.78 4.12 -3.34
N LEU A 362 9.05 3.73 -3.19
CA LEU A 362 10.17 4.43 -3.79
C LEU A 362 10.42 3.86 -5.18
N HIS A 363 10.80 4.71 -6.11
CA HIS A 363 10.92 4.33 -7.51
C HIS A 363 11.91 5.21 -8.27
N GLU A 364 12.24 4.79 -9.48
CA GLU A 364 13.00 5.59 -10.45
C GLU A 364 12.24 6.88 -10.83
N THR A 365 12.96 7.91 -11.25
CA THR A 365 12.39 9.20 -11.68
C THR A 365 11.52 9.05 -12.92
N GLU A 366 12.00 8.28 -13.90
CA GLU A 366 11.22 7.76 -15.02
C GLU A 366 11.46 6.24 -15.16
N PRO A 367 10.52 5.47 -15.74
CA PRO A 367 10.68 4.03 -15.93
C PRO A 367 11.93 3.69 -16.72
N GLY A 368 12.78 2.82 -16.18
CA GLY A 368 13.97 2.32 -16.86
C GLY A 368 15.20 3.22 -16.71
N GLN A 369 15.10 4.38 -16.05
CA GLN A 369 16.22 5.28 -15.78
C GLN A 369 17.26 4.67 -14.83
N ARG A 370 16.87 3.69 -14.00
CA ARG A 370 17.76 2.98 -13.06
C ARG A 370 18.49 3.90 -12.07
N ASP A 371 17.86 5.03 -11.74
CA ASP A 371 18.47 6.05 -10.88
C ASP A 371 18.11 5.89 -9.39
N LEU A 372 17.24 4.94 -9.05
CA LEU A 372 16.97 4.52 -7.67
C LEU A 372 18.18 3.75 -7.11
N ARG A 373 18.67 4.15 -5.93
CA ARG A 373 19.94 3.69 -5.35
C ARG A 373 19.76 3.33 -3.89
N ARG A 374 20.73 2.56 -3.36
CA ARG A 374 20.78 2.18 -1.94
C ARG A 374 20.67 3.37 -1.01
N ASP A 375 21.36 4.46 -1.32
CA ASP A 375 21.39 5.64 -0.46
C ASP A 375 20.00 6.28 -0.35
N HIS A 376 19.19 6.26 -1.42
CA HIS A 376 17.80 6.70 -1.37
C HIS A 376 16.96 5.83 -0.41
N LEU A 377 17.13 4.51 -0.43
CA LEU A 377 16.48 3.63 0.54
C LEU A 377 16.94 3.92 1.98
N LEU A 378 18.25 4.00 2.21
CA LEU A 378 18.77 4.25 3.55
C LEU A 378 18.34 5.62 4.09
N ASP A 379 18.30 6.65 3.25
CA ASP A 379 17.80 7.97 3.61
C ASP A 379 16.31 7.96 3.94
N TRP A 380 15.50 7.16 3.22
CA TRP A 380 14.10 6.94 3.60
C TRP A 380 13.98 6.32 5.00
N LEU A 381 14.73 5.24 5.25
CA LEU A 381 14.72 4.56 6.54
C LEU A 381 15.17 5.46 7.70
N ARG A 382 16.10 6.38 7.47
CA ARG A 382 16.55 7.38 8.46
C ARG A 382 15.51 8.43 8.77
N ARG A 383 14.78 8.91 7.76
CA ARG A 383 13.82 10.02 7.89
C ARG A 383 12.48 9.57 8.43
N PHE A 384 12.08 8.32 8.18
CA PHE A 384 10.77 7.82 8.57
C PHE A 384 10.47 7.96 10.09
N PRO A 385 11.38 7.62 11.03
CA PRO A 385 11.13 7.81 12.46
C PRO A 385 10.87 9.26 12.85
N ASP A 386 11.58 10.22 12.24
CA ASP A 386 11.34 11.65 12.48
C ASP A 386 9.99 12.09 11.92
N LEU A 387 9.64 11.61 10.73
CA LEU A 387 8.34 11.87 10.11
C LEU A 387 7.19 11.31 10.97
N TRP A 388 7.36 10.13 11.54
CA TRP A 388 6.40 9.52 12.47
C TRP A 388 6.29 10.32 13.78
N ARG A 389 7.40 10.75 14.37
CA ARG A 389 7.40 11.58 15.60
C ARG A 389 6.69 12.92 15.42
N GLN A 390 6.70 13.49 14.22
CA GLN A 390 5.98 14.74 13.90
C GLN A 390 4.45 14.61 13.95
N SER A 391 3.91 13.40 14.02
CA SER A 391 2.47 13.18 14.22
C SER A 391 1.94 13.82 15.50
N GLY A 392 2.82 14.10 16.48
CA GLY A 392 2.45 14.76 17.73
C GLY A 392 1.50 13.94 18.60
N LEU A 393 1.33 12.66 18.30
CA LEU A 393 0.38 11.79 18.96
C LEU A 393 0.71 11.60 20.43
N CYS A 394 -0.36 11.57 21.24
CA CYS A 394 -0.30 11.48 22.69
C CYS A 394 0.63 10.35 23.15
N LYS A 395 1.52 10.69 24.07
CA LYS A 395 2.43 9.72 24.67
C LYS A 395 1.62 8.67 25.44
N GLN A 396 1.90 7.38 25.26
CA GLN A 396 1.43 6.35 26.18
C GLN A 396 2.35 6.33 27.40
N ASN A 397 1.85 6.68 28.59
CA ASN A 397 2.66 6.71 29.81
C ASN A 397 3.96 7.55 29.70
N GLY A 398 3.95 8.61 28.89
CA GLY A 398 5.15 9.43 28.63
C GLY A 398 6.08 8.91 27.51
N GLN A 399 5.81 7.74 26.92
CA GLN A 399 6.52 7.18 25.77
C GLN A 399 5.85 7.58 24.44
N PRO A 400 6.62 7.96 23.40
CA PRO A 400 6.07 8.20 22.07
C PRO A 400 5.41 6.94 21.50
N LEU A 401 4.36 7.11 20.69
CA LEU A 401 3.84 6.01 19.89
C LEU A 401 4.89 5.61 18.85
N THR A 402 5.10 4.31 18.69
CA THR A 402 6.10 3.75 17.77
C THR A 402 5.41 3.18 16.53
N ALA A 403 6.19 2.86 15.51
CA ALA A 403 5.70 2.22 14.30
C ALA A 403 6.65 1.12 13.83
N SER A 404 6.06 0.11 13.21
CA SER A 404 6.79 -0.97 12.56
C SER A 404 6.63 -0.88 11.05
N MET A 405 7.71 -1.10 10.30
CA MET A 405 7.71 -0.98 8.84
C MET A 405 8.24 -2.22 8.13
N GLY A 406 7.52 -2.70 7.13
CA GLY A 406 8.02 -3.63 6.14
C GLY A 406 8.52 -2.88 4.91
N VAL A 407 9.72 -3.20 4.46
CA VAL A 407 10.30 -2.64 3.23
C VAL A 407 10.79 -3.77 2.36
N VAL A 408 10.38 -3.76 1.10
CA VAL A 408 10.80 -4.75 0.10
C VAL A 408 11.37 -4.01 -1.07
N TRP A 409 12.66 -4.19 -1.28
CA TRP A 409 13.23 -3.94 -2.59
C TRP A 409 13.06 -5.25 -3.37
N ALA A 410 12.37 -5.19 -4.50
CA ALA A 410 12.07 -6.34 -5.34
C ALA A 410 12.78 -6.23 -6.70
N ASP A 411 13.19 -7.37 -7.24
CA ASP A 411 13.64 -7.45 -8.61
C ASP A 411 12.50 -7.06 -9.56
N SER A 412 12.82 -6.36 -10.64
CA SER A 412 11.79 -5.80 -11.54
C SER A 412 11.01 -6.87 -12.32
N SER A 413 11.46 -8.12 -12.31
CA SER A 413 10.70 -9.27 -12.82
C SER A 413 9.66 -9.82 -11.84
N VAL A 414 9.75 -9.47 -10.55
CA VAL A 414 8.83 -9.96 -9.53
C VAL A 414 7.46 -9.29 -9.68
N PRO A 415 6.36 -10.06 -9.76
CA PRO A 415 5.03 -9.48 -9.81
C PRO A 415 4.74 -8.58 -8.61
N GLN A 416 4.18 -7.39 -8.83
CA GLN A 416 3.84 -6.44 -7.76
C GLN A 416 3.01 -7.07 -6.62
N ARG A 417 2.08 -7.98 -6.94
CA ARG A 417 1.28 -8.68 -5.93
C ARG A 417 2.15 -9.46 -4.95
N GLU A 418 3.17 -10.14 -5.45
CA GLU A 418 4.13 -10.89 -4.65
C GLU A 418 5.00 -9.93 -3.83
N ALA A 419 5.50 -8.86 -4.45
CA ALA A 419 6.25 -7.82 -3.74
C ALA A 419 5.45 -7.22 -2.56
N LEU A 420 4.18 -6.85 -2.78
CA LEU A 420 3.29 -6.32 -1.75
C LEU A 420 2.98 -7.35 -0.65
N GLN A 421 2.83 -8.63 -1.02
CA GLN A 421 2.67 -9.71 -0.04
C GLN A 421 3.91 -9.81 0.86
N HIS A 422 5.11 -9.79 0.27
CA HIS A 422 6.35 -9.75 1.03
C HIS A 422 6.48 -8.48 1.87
N THR A 423 5.91 -7.33 1.45
CA THR A 423 5.93 -6.09 2.24
C THR A 423 5.11 -6.24 3.51
N ARG A 424 3.94 -6.89 3.45
CA ARG A 424 3.14 -7.20 4.64
C ARG A 424 3.82 -8.17 5.57
N GLU A 425 4.38 -9.23 5.02
CA GLU A 425 5.10 -10.22 5.81
C GLU A 425 6.35 -9.63 6.47
N ALA A 426 7.04 -8.69 5.81
CA ALA A 426 8.14 -7.93 6.40
C ALA A 426 7.64 -7.04 7.56
N GLU A 427 6.52 -6.34 7.39
CA GLU A 427 5.92 -5.53 8.45
C GLU A 427 5.48 -6.39 9.65
N ALA A 428 4.80 -7.51 9.39
CA ALA A 428 4.45 -8.49 10.42
C ALA A 428 5.69 -9.08 11.11
N SER A 429 6.77 -9.30 10.36
CA SER A 429 8.08 -9.72 10.87
C SER A 429 8.70 -8.67 11.80
N ALA A 430 8.66 -7.39 11.43
CA ALA A 430 9.09 -6.27 12.27
C ALA A 430 8.32 -6.23 13.59
N LYS A 431 6.99 -6.35 13.54
CA LYS A 431 6.15 -6.41 14.74
C LYS A 431 6.46 -7.61 15.62
N ALA A 432 6.54 -8.80 15.03
CA ALA A 432 6.82 -10.04 15.74
C ALA A 432 8.20 -10.04 16.44
N ARG A 433 9.14 -9.24 15.94
CA ARG A 433 10.50 -9.09 16.48
C ARG A 433 10.64 -8.02 17.56
N GLY A 434 9.54 -7.46 18.04
CA GLY A 434 9.53 -6.57 19.21
C GLY A 434 9.17 -5.12 18.89
N ARG A 435 8.60 -4.86 17.71
CA ARG A 435 8.06 -3.54 17.32
C ARG A 435 9.12 -2.44 17.28
N ASP A 436 8.70 -1.21 16.97
CA ASP A 436 9.57 -0.02 16.87
C ASP A 436 10.81 -0.27 15.98
N ARG A 437 10.57 -0.87 14.81
CA ARG A 437 11.64 -1.31 13.90
C ARG A 437 11.17 -1.44 12.47
N PHE A 438 12.12 -1.57 11.55
CA PHE A 438 11.82 -2.01 10.19
C PHE A 438 12.32 -3.42 9.92
N ALA A 439 11.72 -4.07 8.93
CA ALA A 439 12.23 -5.26 8.27
C ALA A 439 12.46 -4.95 6.79
N LEU A 440 13.71 -5.08 6.34
CA LEU A 440 14.10 -4.90 4.94
C LEU A 440 14.28 -6.26 4.28
N ARG A 441 13.55 -6.49 3.18
CA ARG A 441 13.72 -7.65 2.32
C ARG A 441 14.31 -7.29 0.97
N LEU A 442 15.22 -8.14 0.51
CA LEU A 442 15.67 -8.16 -0.88
C LEU A 442 15.02 -9.36 -1.56
N LEU A 443 14.07 -9.11 -2.45
CA LEU A 443 13.29 -10.16 -3.11
C LEU A 443 13.82 -10.39 -4.53
N TYR A 444 14.33 -11.59 -4.78
CA TYR A 444 14.95 -11.96 -6.06
C TYR A 444 13.93 -12.56 -7.03
N ALA A 445 14.27 -12.55 -8.32
CA ALA A 445 13.47 -13.15 -9.40
C ALA A 445 13.13 -14.64 -9.19
N SER A 446 13.92 -15.35 -8.38
CA SER A 446 13.68 -16.76 -8.03
C SER A 446 12.58 -16.97 -6.98
N GLY A 447 12.02 -15.90 -6.40
CA GLY A 447 11.11 -15.94 -5.26
C GLY A 447 11.81 -16.06 -3.90
N ASN A 448 13.13 -16.34 -3.88
CA ASN A 448 13.91 -16.30 -2.66
C ASN A 448 14.11 -14.86 -2.18
N HIS A 449 14.25 -14.68 -0.87
CA HIS A 449 14.55 -13.38 -0.30
C HIS A 449 15.58 -13.45 0.83
N LEU A 450 16.27 -12.34 1.04
CA LEU A 450 16.97 -12.04 2.29
C LEU A 450 16.10 -11.12 3.12
N GLU A 451 16.16 -11.23 4.45
CA GLU A 451 15.46 -10.34 5.38
C GLU A 451 16.45 -9.87 6.44
N TRP A 452 16.37 -8.59 6.81
CA TRP A 452 17.07 -8.03 7.95
C TRP A 452 16.12 -7.10 8.70
N THR A 453 16.03 -7.29 10.01
CA THR A 453 15.19 -6.46 10.89
C THR A 453 16.04 -5.59 11.80
N CYS A 454 15.72 -4.32 11.92
CA CYS A 454 16.56 -3.36 12.63
C CYS A 454 15.71 -2.37 13.43
N PRO A 455 15.93 -2.25 14.76
CA PRO A 455 15.40 -1.12 15.54
C PRO A 455 15.78 0.22 14.90
N TRP A 456 14.84 1.17 14.89
CA TRP A 456 15.10 2.48 14.26
C TRP A 456 16.32 3.18 14.83
N SER A 457 16.51 3.08 16.15
CA SER A 457 17.63 3.67 16.88
C SER A 457 19.00 3.10 16.51
N TRP A 458 19.04 1.94 15.85
CA TRP A 458 20.30 1.25 15.54
C TRP A 458 20.84 1.58 14.15
N LEU A 459 19.99 2.01 13.22
CA LEU A 459 20.37 2.18 11.81
C LEU A 459 21.58 3.10 11.63
N ASP A 460 21.51 4.34 12.12
CA ASP A 460 22.60 5.30 11.97
C ASP A 460 23.86 4.91 12.73
N PRO A 461 23.79 4.49 14.01
CA PRO A 461 24.95 3.98 14.72
C PRO A 461 25.67 2.83 14.00
N ILE A 462 24.94 1.84 13.47
CA ILE A 462 25.52 0.71 12.73
C ILE A 462 26.21 1.20 11.45
N LEU A 463 25.53 2.02 10.65
CA LEU A 463 26.07 2.51 9.38
C LEU A 463 27.31 3.38 9.60
N ASN A 464 27.36 4.17 10.67
CA ASN A 464 28.49 5.04 10.99
C ASN A 464 29.67 4.27 11.60
N ALA A 465 29.40 3.25 12.42
CA ALA A 465 30.43 2.43 13.04
C ALA A 465 31.05 1.40 12.08
N TYR A 466 30.38 1.08 10.96
CA TYR A 466 30.85 0.05 10.05
C TYR A 466 32.26 0.32 9.51
N ARG A 467 33.14 -0.67 9.73
CA ARG A 467 34.51 -0.72 9.23
C ARG A 467 34.74 -2.08 8.61
N ASP A 468 35.13 -2.12 7.34
CA ASP A 468 35.40 -3.39 6.66
C ASP A 468 36.78 -3.98 7.01
N ARG A 469 37.09 -5.17 6.48
CA ARG A 469 38.36 -5.88 6.73
C ARG A 469 39.61 -5.07 6.33
N GLU A 470 39.50 -4.15 5.39
CA GLU A 470 40.59 -3.27 4.95
C GLU A 470 40.71 -2.01 5.80
N GLY A 471 39.88 -1.85 6.83
CA GLY A 471 39.84 -0.67 7.68
C GLY A 471 39.11 0.51 7.07
N ARG A 472 38.42 0.33 5.93
CA ARG A 472 37.66 1.41 5.29
C ARG A 472 36.40 1.69 6.10
N THR A 473 36.06 2.96 6.21
CA THR A 473 34.84 3.47 6.87
C THR A 473 34.09 4.41 5.93
N ASN A 474 32.82 4.69 6.23
CA ASN A 474 32.07 5.70 5.49
C ASN A 474 32.70 7.10 5.59
N ALA A 475 33.38 7.42 6.71
CA ALA A 475 34.11 8.67 6.89
C ALA A 475 35.40 8.76 6.04
N SER A 476 36.11 7.64 5.83
CA SER A 476 37.35 7.62 5.02
C SER A 476 37.13 7.87 3.53
N VAL A 477 35.88 7.79 3.03
CA VAL A 477 35.53 8.09 1.63
C VAL A 477 35.63 9.59 1.33
N ASN A 478 35.41 10.45 2.35
CA ASN A 478 35.46 11.90 2.22
C ASN A 478 36.86 12.49 2.45
N ALA A 479 37.81 11.69 2.94
CA ALA A 479 39.20 12.08 3.13
C ALA A 479 40.00 11.72 1.88
N ALA A 480 40.71 12.69 1.30
CA ALA A 480 41.52 12.59 0.08
C ALA A 480 42.68 11.57 0.18
N THR A 481 42.35 10.29 0.33
CA THR A 481 43.29 9.16 0.32
C THR A 481 43.10 8.37 -0.96
N ALA A 482 44.22 7.93 -1.52
CA ALA A 482 44.47 7.69 -2.94
C ALA A 482 43.68 6.54 -3.62
N ASN A 483 42.62 6.01 -3.02
CA ASN A 483 41.80 4.95 -3.64
C ASN A 483 40.28 5.17 -3.64
N GLY A 484 39.71 6.16 -2.95
CA GLY A 484 38.30 6.60 -3.12
C GLY A 484 37.18 5.54 -3.02
N LYS A 485 37.43 4.34 -2.48
CA LYS A 485 36.48 3.22 -2.44
C LYS A 485 35.68 3.20 -1.14
N SER A 486 34.35 3.06 -1.24
CA SER A 486 33.44 2.84 -0.11
C SER A 486 33.75 1.52 0.62
N PRO A 487 33.47 1.42 1.94
CA PRO A 487 33.64 0.17 2.67
C PRO A 487 32.72 -0.91 2.09
N SER A 488 33.22 -2.15 1.98
CA SER A 488 32.47 -3.25 1.39
C SER A 488 31.81 -4.13 2.44
N TRP A 489 30.48 -4.24 2.38
CA TRP A 489 29.69 -5.14 3.22
C TRP A 489 29.88 -6.62 2.87
N ARG A 490 30.46 -6.94 1.71
CA ARG A 490 30.83 -8.32 1.33
C ARG A 490 31.80 -8.97 2.32
N HIS A 491 32.74 -8.21 2.88
CA HIS A 491 33.71 -8.73 3.85
C HIS A 491 33.03 -9.30 5.09
N LEU A 492 32.09 -8.54 5.69
CA LEU A 492 31.31 -9.00 6.83
C LEU A 492 30.47 -10.23 6.45
N ALA A 493 29.78 -10.19 5.29
CA ALA A 493 28.92 -11.28 4.84
C ALA A 493 29.70 -12.59 4.62
N GLU A 494 30.88 -12.53 4.00
CA GLU A 494 31.75 -13.68 3.75
C GLU A 494 32.25 -14.31 5.05
N ASP A 495 32.69 -13.50 6.02
CA ASP A 495 33.13 -14.00 7.32
C ASP A 495 32.00 -14.66 8.10
N LEU A 496 30.80 -14.07 8.09
CA LEU A 496 29.62 -14.65 8.74
C LEU A 496 29.21 -15.97 8.09
N VAL A 497 29.23 -16.07 6.76
CA VAL A 497 28.94 -17.33 6.04
C VAL A 497 29.98 -18.40 6.40
N TRP A 498 31.26 -18.06 6.37
CA TRP A 498 32.36 -18.97 6.71
C TRP A 498 32.29 -19.48 8.17
N LEU A 499 31.90 -18.61 9.11
CA LEU A 499 31.70 -18.96 10.52
C LEU A 499 30.47 -19.85 10.71
N LYS A 500 29.39 -19.61 9.97
CA LYS A 500 28.19 -20.45 9.99
C LYS A 500 28.49 -21.86 9.50
N GLU A 501 29.23 -22.01 8.41
CA GLU A 501 29.63 -23.31 7.87
C GLU A 501 30.48 -24.14 8.84
N ARG A 502 31.24 -23.47 9.72
CA ARG A 502 32.03 -24.10 10.78
C ARG A 502 31.28 -24.32 12.09
N HIS A 503 29.97 -24.08 12.12
CA HIS A 503 29.16 -24.18 13.34
C HIS A 503 29.66 -23.29 14.49
N ALA A 504 30.32 -22.17 14.15
CA ALA A 504 30.73 -21.15 15.13
C ALA A 504 29.58 -20.18 15.47
N ILE A 505 28.66 -19.99 14.53
CA ILE A 505 27.40 -19.24 14.67
C ILE A 505 26.26 -20.01 14.02
N GLY A 506 25.02 -19.55 14.16
CA GLY A 506 23.83 -20.19 13.60
C GLY A 506 23.21 -21.26 14.51
N ASP A 507 22.17 -21.92 14.00
CA ASP A 507 21.40 -22.95 14.72
C ASP A 507 22.25 -24.15 15.18
N GLY A 508 23.33 -24.46 14.46
CA GLY A 508 24.23 -25.57 14.78
C GLY A 508 25.31 -25.25 15.83
N ALA A 509 25.39 -24.00 16.30
CA ALA A 509 26.41 -23.54 17.25
C ALA A 509 25.85 -23.47 18.69
N PRO A 510 26.63 -23.85 19.73
CA PRO A 510 26.25 -23.63 21.11
C PRO A 510 25.97 -22.15 21.39
N ALA A 511 24.81 -21.82 21.97
CA ALA A 511 24.33 -20.44 22.07
C ALA A 511 25.35 -19.46 22.70
N LYS A 512 25.99 -19.86 23.79
CA LYS A 512 27.02 -19.02 24.46
C LYS A 512 28.23 -18.76 23.57
N GLN A 513 28.70 -19.79 22.85
CA GLN A 513 29.84 -19.65 21.94
C GLN A 513 29.50 -18.69 20.80
N ALA A 514 28.33 -18.87 20.19
CA ALA A 514 27.91 -18.06 19.07
C ALA A 514 27.69 -16.58 19.43
N VAL A 515 27.14 -16.31 20.62
CA VAL A 515 27.02 -14.93 21.14
C VAL A 515 28.41 -14.32 21.33
N ASN A 516 29.36 -15.03 21.94
CA ASN A 516 30.73 -14.51 22.11
C ASN A 516 31.42 -14.24 20.76
N VAL A 517 31.22 -15.11 19.77
CA VAL A 517 31.75 -14.92 18.41
C VAL A 517 31.13 -13.68 17.76
N ALA A 518 29.81 -13.51 17.90
CA ALA A 518 29.10 -12.33 17.41
C ALA A 518 29.56 -11.03 18.06
N GLU A 519 29.76 -11.00 19.39
CA GLU A 519 30.33 -9.84 20.09
C GLU A 519 31.75 -9.52 19.64
N GLY A 520 32.56 -10.55 19.36
CA GLY A 520 33.88 -10.39 18.74
C GLY A 520 33.81 -9.76 17.35
N LEU A 521 32.85 -10.19 16.52
CA LEU A 521 32.61 -9.58 15.22
C LEU A 521 32.11 -8.14 15.33
N LEU A 522 31.24 -7.82 16.30
CA LEU A 522 30.84 -6.44 16.58
C LEU A 522 32.04 -5.56 16.88
N THR A 523 32.93 -6.04 17.76
CA THR A 523 34.14 -5.31 18.12
C THR A 523 35.05 -5.07 16.91
N ALA A 524 35.14 -6.04 15.99
CA ALA A 524 35.97 -5.95 14.80
C ALA A 524 35.40 -5.02 13.73
N TYR A 525 34.12 -5.21 13.38
CA TYR A 525 33.45 -4.57 12.25
C TYR A 525 32.67 -3.30 12.62
N PHE A 526 32.35 -3.09 13.89
CA PHE A 526 31.57 -1.94 14.39
C PHE A 526 32.23 -1.33 15.64
N PRO A 527 33.50 -0.92 15.56
CA PRO A 527 34.23 -0.41 16.72
C PRO A 527 33.50 0.77 17.38
N GLY A 528 33.31 0.70 18.69
CA GLY A 528 32.67 1.75 19.49
C GLY A 528 31.15 1.75 19.45
N TRP A 529 30.51 0.81 18.75
CA TRP A 529 29.07 0.58 18.84
C TRP A 529 28.76 -0.63 19.73
N SER A 530 27.76 -0.48 20.58
CA SER A 530 27.18 -1.56 21.38
C SER A 530 25.65 -1.43 21.32
N PRO A 531 24.91 -2.53 21.19
CA PRO A 531 23.46 -2.49 21.27
C PRO A 531 23.00 -2.18 22.72
N ASP A 532 22.03 -1.29 22.88
CA ASP A 532 21.39 -0.98 24.17
C ASP A 532 20.39 -2.06 24.59
N GLY A 533 20.85 -3.30 24.73
CA GLY A 533 20.04 -4.48 25.07
C GLY A 533 20.01 -5.55 23.97
N PRO A 534 19.37 -6.71 24.22
CA PRO A 534 19.29 -7.77 23.22
C PRO A 534 18.52 -7.29 21.97
N PRO A 535 18.96 -7.63 20.75
CA PRO A 535 18.31 -7.20 19.50
C PRO A 535 16.81 -7.51 19.43
N GLU A 536 16.39 -8.57 20.11
CA GLU A 536 15.02 -9.04 20.12
C GLU A 536 14.71 -9.59 21.53
N GLN A 537 13.85 -8.91 22.30
CA GLN A 537 13.55 -9.29 23.69
C GLN A 537 12.90 -10.67 23.79
N GLY A 538 13.35 -11.50 24.73
CA GLY A 538 12.57 -12.61 25.30
C GLY A 538 12.48 -13.93 24.52
N ASN A 539 13.27 -14.17 23.45
CA ASN A 539 13.24 -15.45 22.73
C ASN A 539 14.65 -16.02 22.48
N PRO A 540 14.97 -17.24 22.97
CA PRO A 540 16.29 -17.86 22.82
C PRO A 540 16.70 -18.21 21.37
N ASN A 541 15.78 -18.21 20.40
CA ASN A 541 16.10 -18.35 18.97
C ASN A 541 16.55 -17.04 18.30
N ARG A 542 16.48 -15.92 19.02
CA ARG A 542 16.71 -14.57 18.51
C ARG A 542 18.06 -14.02 18.97
N ARG A 543 19.11 -14.77 18.61
CA ARG A 543 20.49 -14.52 19.03
C ARG A 543 21.16 -13.45 18.15
N LEU A 544 22.08 -12.70 18.75
CA LEU A 544 22.85 -11.63 18.10
C LEU A 544 23.56 -12.10 16.81
N ASP A 545 24.01 -13.35 16.78
CA ASP A 545 24.71 -13.92 15.63
C ASP A 545 23.81 -14.15 14.41
N HIS A 546 22.53 -14.50 14.61
CA HIS A 546 21.55 -14.56 13.54
C HIS A 546 21.27 -13.17 12.96
N TRP A 547 21.07 -12.20 13.85
CA TRP A 547 20.83 -10.81 13.45
C TRP A 547 22.01 -10.24 12.64
N LEU A 548 23.25 -10.52 13.06
CA LEU A 548 24.46 -10.11 12.32
C LEU A 548 24.58 -10.79 10.96
N LEU A 549 24.28 -12.10 10.90
CA LEU A 549 24.25 -12.86 9.65
C LEU A 549 23.29 -12.22 8.64
N ASP A 550 22.09 -11.86 9.09
CA ASP A 550 21.06 -11.22 8.28
C ASP A 550 21.48 -9.82 7.82
N LEU A 551 22.00 -8.99 8.72
CA LEU A 551 22.57 -7.67 8.41
C LEU A 551 23.64 -7.77 7.30
N GLY A 552 24.66 -8.62 7.51
CA GLY A 552 25.77 -8.76 6.57
C GLY A 552 25.28 -9.19 5.19
N ARG A 553 24.40 -10.18 5.13
CA ARG A 553 23.83 -10.70 3.87
C ARG A 553 23.00 -9.66 3.14
N VAL A 554 22.09 -8.97 3.82
CA VAL A 554 21.25 -7.93 3.21
C VAL A 554 22.09 -6.76 2.74
N MET A 555 23.01 -6.25 3.55
CA MET A 555 23.85 -5.11 3.17
C MET A 555 24.77 -5.44 1.99
N ALA A 556 25.37 -6.64 1.96
CA ALA A 556 26.15 -7.12 0.80
C ALA A 556 25.26 -7.37 -0.43
N GLY A 557 24.00 -7.77 -0.23
CA GLY A 557 22.99 -7.90 -1.29
C GLY A 557 22.65 -6.57 -1.93
N LEU A 558 22.39 -5.53 -1.12
CA LEU A 558 22.14 -4.16 -1.58
C LEU A 558 23.31 -3.61 -2.42
N GLU A 559 24.56 -3.90 -2.03
CA GLU A 559 25.74 -3.52 -2.81
C GLU A 559 25.78 -4.20 -4.18
N ARG A 560 25.39 -5.47 -4.27
CA ARG A 560 25.36 -6.19 -5.55
C ARG A 560 24.28 -5.67 -6.48
N TRP A 561 23.16 -5.21 -5.93
CA TRP A 561 22.10 -4.62 -6.75
C TRP A 561 22.52 -3.32 -7.45
N ARG A 562 23.47 -2.58 -6.86
CA ARG A 562 24.14 -1.45 -7.52
C ARG A 562 24.93 -1.90 -8.76
N ASP A 563 25.67 -3.01 -8.67
CA ASP A 563 26.60 -3.44 -9.71
C ASP A 563 25.89 -4.12 -10.89
N ALA A 564 24.80 -4.86 -10.64
CA ALA A 564 23.98 -5.50 -11.68
C ALA A 564 23.28 -4.47 -12.61
N ASN A 565 22.95 -3.29 -12.10
CA ASN A 565 22.36 -2.22 -12.91
C ASN A 565 23.40 -1.44 -13.74
N ASN A 566 24.67 -1.41 -13.31
CA ASN A 566 25.78 -0.78 -14.05
C ASN A 566 26.37 -1.66 -15.15
N GLN A 567 26.31 -3.00 -15.04
CA GLN A 567 26.86 -3.89 -16.10
C GLN A 567 26.16 -3.75 -17.46
N PHE A 568 24.91 -3.29 -17.49
CA PHE A 568 24.19 -3.04 -18.75
C PHE A 568 24.50 -1.68 -19.40
N ASN A 569 25.20 -0.77 -18.72
CA ASN A 569 25.65 0.49 -19.31
C ASN A 569 26.92 0.30 -20.17
N HIS A 570 27.54 -0.87 -20.18
CA HIS A 570 28.76 -1.14 -20.96
C HIS A 570 28.55 -1.99 -22.23
N GLU A 571 27.34 -2.48 -22.50
CA GLU A 571 27.02 -3.22 -23.74
C GLU A 571 26.19 -2.41 -24.75
N ALA A 572 26.05 -1.10 -24.54
CA ALA A 572 25.38 -0.19 -25.46
C ALA A 572 26.31 0.96 -25.90
N THR A 573 27.42 0.60 -26.53
CA THR A 573 28.14 1.49 -27.45
C THR A 573 28.54 0.63 -28.66
N PRO A 574 28.25 1.08 -29.91
CA PRO A 574 28.32 0.25 -31.11
C PRO A 574 29.71 -0.31 -31.42
#